data_AF-A0A747N202-F1
#
_entry.id   AF-A0A747N202-F1
#
_cell.length_a   1.000
_cell.length_b   1.000
_cell.length_c   1.000
_cell.angle_alpha   90.00
_cell.angle_beta   90.00
_cell.angle_gamma   90.00
#
_symmetry.space_group_name_H-M   'P 1'
#
loop_
_entity.id
_entity.type
_entity.pdbx_description
1 polymer ?
#
loop_
_entity_poly.entity_id
_entity_poly.type
_entity_poly.pdbx_seq_one_letter_code
_entity_poly.pdbx_strand_id
1 'polypeptide(L)'
;MDNQALTLFNDRLPHKPYFSDDLQFGVRIAGKERALLAKYIQFNQPHAMYWLCFDVDRAGAAIDWADLGAPAPTLTIKNPENGHAHLLYALHTAVRTAPDGRAAPLKYAAAIENALRKKLGADAGYSGLICKNPNHLHWQITVWQPELYTLDWLADYLDLGAANDREILPDYGLGRNCTLFDKTRKWAYRAIRQGWPQYDQWLQACIERAKAYNLQFSAPLDENEVMGIAKSVAKWTSKNLTELGFEEYVKQTHTSEIQRQRG
;
A
#
# COMPACT_ATOMS: atom_id res chain seq x y z
N MET A 1 3.53 5.08 33.90
CA MET A 1 2.79 4.11 33.07
C MET A 1 3.40 4.19 31.70
N ASP A 2 4.02 3.11 31.24
CA ASP A 2 4.59 3.08 29.90
C ASP A 2 3.49 3.28 28.87
N ASN A 3 3.76 4.13 27.89
CA ASN A 3 2.83 4.41 26.81
C ASN A 3 2.67 3.15 25.96
N GLN A 4 1.59 2.38 26.17
CA GLN A 4 1.34 1.09 25.52
C GLN A 4 1.35 1.19 23.99
N ALA A 5 0.81 2.28 23.43
CA ALA A 5 0.83 2.52 21.99
C ALA A 5 2.25 2.75 21.46
N LEU A 6 3.11 3.43 22.22
CA LEU A 6 4.51 3.64 21.87
C LEU A 6 5.33 2.34 21.98
N THR A 7 5.09 1.53 23.01
CA THR A 7 5.70 0.19 23.14
C THR A 7 5.31 -0.68 21.95
N LEU A 8 4.02 -0.74 21.62
CA LEU A 8 3.51 -1.47 20.46
C LEU A 8 4.12 -0.98 19.14
N PHE A 9 4.24 0.33 18.96
CA PHE A 9 4.89 0.93 17.79
C PHE A 9 6.33 0.43 17.67
N ASN A 10 7.09 0.52 18.77
CA ASN A 10 8.47 0.09 18.83
C ASN A 10 8.62 -1.41 18.55
N ASP A 11 7.76 -2.27 19.10
CA ASP A 11 7.82 -3.73 18.91
C ASP A 11 7.57 -4.15 17.46
N ARG A 12 6.79 -3.37 16.72
CA ARG A 12 6.42 -3.67 15.33
C ARG A 12 7.37 -3.05 14.29
N LEU A 13 8.37 -2.28 14.70
CA LEU A 13 9.36 -1.68 13.80
C LEU A 13 10.18 -2.73 13.03
N PRO A 14 10.55 -2.46 11.77
CA PRO A 14 11.54 -3.24 11.05
C PRO A 14 12.85 -3.38 11.83
N HIS A 15 13.60 -4.46 11.58
CA HIS A 15 14.93 -4.62 12.15
C HIS A 15 15.91 -3.54 11.64
N LYS A 16 15.77 -3.17 10.36
CA LYS A 16 16.52 -2.08 9.73
C LYS A 16 15.56 -1.10 9.05
N PRO A 17 14.90 -0.21 9.81
CA PRO A 17 13.89 0.69 9.24
C PRO A 17 14.56 1.78 8.40
N TYR A 18 13.82 2.28 7.41
CA TYR A 18 14.13 3.58 6.83
C TYR A 18 13.95 4.68 7.88
N PHE A 19 14.78 5.71 7.82
CA PHE A 19 14.67 6.87 8.69
C PHE A 19 15.23 8.14 8.02
N SER A 20 14.85 9.31 8.51
CA SER A 20 15.41 10.60 8.09
C SER A 20 15.17 11.67 9.13
N ASP A 21 16.05 12.67 9.20
CA ASP A 21 15.82 13.91 9.97
C ASP A 21 15.29 15.05 9.09
N ASP A 22 15.50 14.93 7.77
CA ASP A 22 15.04 15.90 6.79
C ASP A 22 14.78 15.18 5.46
N LEU A 23 13.50 15.19 5.07
CA LEU A 23 12.98 14.49 3.90
C LEU A 23 13.58 15.02 2.59
N GLN A 24 14.11 16.26 2.57
CA GLN A 24 14.78 16.83 1.40
C GLN A 24 16.04 16.06 1.00
N PHE A 25 16.72 15.42 1.96
CA PHE A 25 17.92 14.62 1.73
C PHE A 25 17.62 13.12 1.55
N GLY A 26 16.33 12.77 1.39
CA GLY A 26 15.87 11.39 1.24
C GLY A 26 15.90 10.59 2.53
N VAL A 27 15.87 9.25 2.39
CA VAL A 27 15.81 8.30 3.51
C VAL A 27 17.05 7.41 3.57
N ARG A 28 17.43 7.01 4.77
CA ARG A 28 18.57 6.12 5.06
C ARG A 28 18.09 4.85 5.75
N ILE A 29 18.89 3.79 5.71
CA ILE A 29 18.60 2.52 6.41
C ILE A 29 19.65 2.31 7.49
N ALA A 30 19.24 2.03 8.73
CA ALA A 30 20.13 1.66 9.83
C ALA A 30 19.43 0.70 10.79
N GLY A 31 20.14 0.20 11.81
CA GLY A 31 19.52 -0.59 12.88
C GLY A 31 18.52 0.24 13.70
N LYS A 32 17.54 -0.46 14.29
CA LYS A 32 16.42 0.12 15.06
C LYS A 32 16.85 1.19 16.07
N GLU A 33 17.89 0.93 16.87
CA GLU A 33 18.38 1.86 17.89
C GLU A 33 18.75 3.24 17.32
N ARG A 34 19.43 3.27 16.17
CA ARG A 34 19.80 4.52 15.51
C ARG A 34 18.61 5.22 14.89
N ALA A 35 17.74 4.46 14.23
CA ALA A 35 16.57 5.00 13.55
C ALA A 35 15.55 5.62 14.52
N LEU A 36 15.45 5.08 15.74
CA LEU A 36 14.58 5.62 16.80
C LEU A 36 14.95 7.06 17.21
N LEU A 37 16.18 7.49 16.94
CA LEU A 37 16.66 8.84 17.25
C LEU A 37 16.35 9.86 16.16
N ALA A 38 15.78 9.46 15.02
CA ALA A 38 15.53 10.34 13.89
C ALA A 38 14.12 10.95 13.92
N LYS A 39 13.92 12.11 13.28
CA LYS A 39 12.58 12.74 13.19
C LYS A 39 11.56 11.87 12.46
N TYR A 40 11.93 11.14 11.43
CA TYR A 40 11.02 10.30 10.65
C TYR A 40 11.51 8.86 10.62
N ILE A 41 10.58 7.90 10.65
CA ILE A 41 10.90 6.47 10.72
C ILE A 41 9.88 5.62 9.96
N GLN A 42 10.35 4.55 9.34
CA GLN A 42 9.49 3.49 8.80
C GLN A 42 8.79 2.76 9.94
N PHE A 43 7.47 2.63 9.83
CA PHE A 43 6.63 2.15 10.91
C PHE A 43 6.03 0.75 10.66
N ASN A 44 6.01 0.30 9.41
CA ASN A 44 5.55 -1.04 9.03
C ASN A 44 6.71 -1.92 8.55
N GLN A 45 6.55 -3.24 8.71
CA GLN A 45 7.47 -4.23 8.16
C GLN A 45 7.39 -4.22 6.63
N PRO A 46 8.49 -4.56 5.92
CA PRO A 46 8.48 -4.65 4.46
C PRO A 46 7.42 -5.59 3.86
N HIS A 47 6.96 -6.57 4.65
CA HIS A 47 6.06 -7.65 4.21
C HIS A 47 4.76 -7.73 5.03
N ALA A 48 4.58 -6.85 6.00
CA ALA A 48 3.41 -6.84 6.88
C ALA A 48 3.05 -5.43 7.32
N MET A 49 1.80 -5.04 7.04
CA MET A 49 1.21 -3.79 7.48
C MET A 49 0.49 -4.00 8.81
N TYR A 50 1.04 -3.43 9.87
CA TYR A 50 0.47 -3.40 11.21
C TYR A 50 -0.24 -2.09 11.53
N TRP A 51 0.02 -1.05 10.74
CA TRP A 51 -0.46 0.30 10.98
C TRP A 51 -1.01 0.87 9.67
N LEU A 52 -2.19 1.48 9.73
CA LEU A 52 -2.62 2.45 8.73
C LEU A 52 -2.14 3.83 9.20
N CYS A 53 -1.49 4.60 8.34
CA CYS A 53 -0.96 5.93 8.67
C CYS A 53 -1.50 6.95 7.67
N PHE A 54 -2.05 8.04 8.17
CA PHE A 54 -2.64 9.10 7.37
C PHE A 54 -1.95 10.42 7.70
N ASP A 55 -1.37 11.06 6.68
CA ASP A 55 -0.81 12.41 6.81
C ASP A 55 -1.89 13.45 6.58
N VAL A 56 -2.04 14.38 7.52
CA VAL A 56 -3.10 15.37 7.53
C VAL A 56 -2.46 16.75 7.70
N ASP A 57 -2.47 17.49 6.60
CA ASP A 57 -1.80 18.78 6.45
C ASP A 57 -2.73 19.97 6.68
N ARG A 58 -3.22 20.12 7.92
CA ARG A 58 -4.00 21.29 8.33
C ARG A 58 -3.84 21.56 9.82
N ALA A 59 -4.12 22.80 10.22
CA ALA A 59 -4.17 23.17 11.63
C ALA A 59 -5.29 22.37 12.32
N GLY A 60 -4.97 21.68 13.43
CA GLY A 60 -5.93 20.86 14.17
C GLY A 60 -5.95 19.37 13.78
N ALA A 61 -5.11 18.94 12.85
CA ALA A 61 -5.02 17.56 12.34
C ALA A 61 -4.98 16.45 13.42
N ALA A 62 -4.45 16.75 14.60
CA ALA A 62 -4.34 15.77 15.69
C ALA A 62 -5.68 15.44 16.39
N ILE A 63 -6.72 16.26 16.21
CA ILE A 63 -8.00 16.13 16.95
C ILE A 63 -9.24 16.18 16.05
N ASP A 64 -9.13 16.74 14.85
CA ASP A 64 -10.28 16.97 13.97
C ASP A 64 -10.96 15.70 13.43
N TRP A 65 -10.33 14.53 13.59
CA TRP A 65 -10.96 13.24 13.32
C TRP A 65 -12.28 13.08 14.10
N ALA A 66 -12.39 13.67 15.28
CA ALA A 66 -13.59 13.63 16.11
C ALA A 66 -14.75 14.39 15.45
N ASP A 67 -14.48 15.62 14.97
CA ASP A 67 -15.47 16.45 14.27
C ASP A 67 -15.89 15.85 12.92
N LEU A 68 -14.98 15.11 12.28
CA LEU A 68 -15.24 14.36 11.04
C LEU A 68 -16.00 13.04 11.29
N GLY A 69 -16.29 12.69 12.55
CA GLY A 69 -16.93 11.43 12.93
C GLY A 69 -16.11 10.20 12.51
N ALA A 70 -14.79 10.36 12.34
CA ALA A 70 -13.87 9.27 12.07
C ALA A 70 -13.57 8.50 13.37
N PRO A 71 -13.22 7.22 13.30
CA PRO A 71 -12.80 6.49 14.47
C PRO A 71 -11.56 7.13 15.10
N ALA A 72 -11.44 7.04 16.43
CA ALA A 72 -10.27 7.59 17.12
C ALA A 72 -8.98 6.87 16.64
N PRO A 73 -7.93 7.59 16.24
CA PRO A 73 -6.65 6.94 15.92
C PRO A 73 -6.06 6.29 17.17
N THR A 74 -5.24 5.25 17.01
CA THR A 74 -4.46 4.71 18.14
C THR A 74 -3.55 5.80 18.72
N LEU A 75 -2.85 6.52 17.84
CA LEU A 75 -1.99 7.63 18.21
C LEU A 75 -1.97 8.70 17.13
N THR A 76 -1.80 9.96 17.55
CA THR A 76 -1.54 11.10 16.68
C THR A 76 -0.17 11.67 16.97
N ILE A 77 0.59 11.97 15.91
CA ILE A 77 1.94 12.53 15.99
C ILE A 77 1.92 13.88 15.30
N LYS A 78 1.86 14.95 16.09
CA LYS A 78 1.65 16.32 15.63
C LYS A 78 2.98 17.07 15.54
N ASN A 79 3.15 17.82 14.46
CA ASN A 79 4.14 18.88 14.40
C ASN A 79 3.63 20.10 15.19
N PRO A 80 4.29 20.50 16.30
CA PRO A 80 3.84 21.63 17.11
C PRO A 80 3.94 22.97 16.37
N GLU A 81 4.76 23.09 15.32
CA GLU A 81 5.01 24.34 14.59
C GLU A 81 3.85 24.71 13.64
N ASN A 82 3.32 23.73 12.89
CA ASN A 82 2.28 23.96 11.88
C ASN A 82 0.95 23.24 12.18
N GLY A 83 0.91 22.37 13.19
CA GLY A 83 -0.28 21.62 13.58
C GLY A 83 -0.60 20.39 12.71
N HIS A 84 0.18 20.12 11.67
CA HIS A 84 0.01 18.94 10.81
C HIS A 84 0.30 17.67 11.59
N ALA A 85 -0.39 16.57 11.31
CA ALA A 85 -0.26 15.35 12.10
C ALA A 85 -0.31 14.08 11.26
N HIS A 86 0.39 13.05 11.74
CA HIS A 86 0.14 11.67 11.28
C HIS A 86 -0.82 11.00 12.26
N LEU A 87 -1.88 10.40 11.72
CA LEU A 87 -2.85 9.61 12.48
C LEU A 87 -2.57 8.14 12.19
N LEU A 88 -2.25 7.38 13.24
CA LEU A 88 -1.90 5.96 13.14
C LEU A 88 -3.00 5.11 13.77
N TYR A 89 -3.43 4.08 13.04
CA TYR A 89 -4.40 3.08 13.48
C TYR A 89 -3.72 1.71 13.53
N ALA A 90 -3.58 1.15 14.73
CA ALA A 90 -2.95 -0.15 14.94
C ALA A 90 -3.91 -1.28 14.57
N LEU A 91 -3.49 -2.16 13.68
CA LEU A 91 -4.25 -3.34 13.30
C LEU A 91 -4.01 -4.50 14.30
N HIS A 92 -5.08 -5.21 14.63
CA HIS A 92 -5.05 -6.44 15.41
C HIS A 92 -4.32 -7.55 14.63
N THR A 93 -4.73 -7.74 13.37
CA THR A 93 -4.13 -8.70 12.45
C THR A 93 -3.41 -7.96 11.34
N ALA A 94 -2.12 -8.22 11.17
CA ALA A 94 -1.33 -7.59 10.13
C ALA A 94 -1.79 -8.03 8.74
N VAL A 95 -1.81 -7.10 7.79
CA VAL A 95 -2.09 -7.39 6.39
C VAL A 95 -0.77 -7.75 5.70
N ARG A 96 -0.68 -8.96 5.16
CA ARG A 96 0.48 -9.42 4.37
C ARG A 96 0.57 -8.59 3.09
N THR A 97 1.65 -7.82 2.93
CA THR A 97 1.90 -6.94 1.76
C THR A 97 2.88 -7.55 0.75
N ALA A 98 3.54 -8.64 1.11
CA ALA A 98 4.45 -9.35 0.21
C ALA A 98 3.70 -9.96 -1.01
N PRO A 99 4.38 -10.19 -2.15
CA PRO A 99 3.75 -10.70 -3.37
C PRO A 99 3.08 -12.08 -3.26
N ASP A 100 3.43 -12.84 -2.23
CA ASP A 100 2.85 -14.15 -1.91
C ASP A 100 1.58 -14.05 -1.04
N GLY A 101 1.19 -12.83 -0.65
CA GLY A 101 -0.01 -12.55 0.12
C GLY A 101 -1.29 -12.84 -0.65
N ARG A 102 -2.35 -13.15 0.09
CA ARG A 102 -3.69 -13.31 -0.50
C ARG A 102 -4.18 -11.94 -0.98
N ALA A 103 -4.62 -11.89 -2.24
CA ALA A 103 -5.09 -10.65 -2.84
C ALA A 103 -6.34 -10.08 -2.14
N ALA A 104 -7.27 -10.92 -1.67
CA ALA A 104 -8.53 -10.45 -1.09
C ALA A 104 -8.34 -9.61 0.19
N PRO A 105 -7.60 -10.06 1.22
CA PRO A 105 -7.29 -9.21 2.39
C PRO A 105 -6.56 -7.92 2.05
N LEU A 106 -5.62 -7.96 1.09
CA LEU A 106 -4.88 -6.77 0.66
C LEU A 106 -5.81 -5.73 0.00
N LYS A 107 -6.72 -6.18 -0.87
CA LYS A 107 -7.72 -5.33 -1.51
C LYS A 107 -8.71 -4.74 -0.51
N TYR A 108 -9.14 -5.54 0.45
CA TYR A 108 -10.04 -5.07 1.50
C TYR A 108 -9.37 -4.02 2.38
N ALA A 109 -8.12 -4.24 2.78
CA ALA A 109 -7.34 -3.26 3.52
C ALA A 109 -7.14 -1.97 2.72
N ALA A 110 -6.86 -2.06 1.42
CA ALA A 110 -6.74 -0.89 0.53
C ALA A 110 -8.06 -0.10 0.41
N ALA A 111 -9.20 -0.79 0.38
CA ALA A 111 -10.52 -0.15 0.35
C ALA A 111 -10.79 0.63 1.64
N ILE A 112 -10.52 0.02 2.80
CA ILE A 112 -10.63 0.66 4.12
C ILE A 112 -9.67 1.84 4.24
N GLU A 113 -8.40 1.67 3.87
CA GLU A 113 -7.40 2.72 3.89
C GLU A 113 -7.87 3.94 3.08
N ASN A 114 -8.34 3.74 1.85
CA ASN A 114 -8.81 4.85 1.04
C ASN A 114 -10.09 5.49 1.56
N ALA A 115 -11.06 4.71 2.04
CA ALA A 115 -12.29 5.25 2.61
C ALA A 115 -12.00 6.08 3.87
N LEU A 116 -11.10 5.60 4.74
CA LEU A 116 -10.67 6.32 5.93
C LEU A 116 -9.84 7.57 5.58
N ARG A 117 -8.95 7.50 4.58
CA ARG A 117 -8.24 8.68 4.04
C ARG A 117 -9.23 9.74 3.57
N LYS A 118 -10.24 9.37 2.77
CA LYS A 118 -11.29 10.29 2.29
C LYS A 118 -11.99 10.95 3.47
N LYS A 119 -12.42 10.15 4.46
CA LYS A 119 -13.11 10.62 5.66
C LYS A 119 -12.27 11.58 6.48
N LEU A 120 -10.97 11.32 6.61
CA LEU A 120 -10.01 12.16 7.32
C LEU A 120 -9.52 13.37 6.51
N GLY A 121 -9.87 13.46 5.22
CA GLY A 121 -9.29 14.45 4.31
C GLY A 121 -7.75 14.40 4.28
N ALA A 122 -7.19 13.19 4.37
CA ALA A 122 -5.74 12.98 4.41
C ALA A 122 -5.10 13.07 3.01
N ASP A 123 -3.83 13.43 2.99
CA ASP A 123 -3.07 13.63 1.76
C ASP A 123 -3.05 12.34 0.91
N ALA A 124 -3.42 12.51 -0.37
CA ALA A 124 -3.39 11.45 -1.37
C ALA A 124 -1.98 11.21 -1.94
N GLY A 125 -1.07 12.18 -1.81
CA GLY A 125 0.33 12.07 -2.21
C GLY A 125 1.16 11.19 -1.28
N TYR A 126 0.78 11.11 0.00
CA TYR A 126 1.50 10.37 1.02
C TYR A 126 1.76 8.90 0.61
N SER A 127 3.04 8.49 0.68
CA SER A 127 3.49 7.18 0.23
C SER A 127 3.26 6.07 1.27
N GLY A 128 3.10 6.42 2.54
CA GLY A 128 2.97 5.44 3.63
C GLY A 128 4.28 4.73 4.00
N LEU A 129 5.44 5.14 3.47
CA LEU A 129 6.73 4.49 3.77
C LEU A 129 7.26 4.84 5.16
N ILE A 130 7.28 6.13 5.49
CA ILE A 130 7.78 6.65 6.76
C ILE A 130 6.78 7.60 7.39
N CYS A 131 6.74 7.64 8.71
CA CYS A 131 5.91 8.56 9.48
C CYS A 131 6.78 9.47 10.34
N LYS A 132 6.19 10.54 10.91
CA LYS A 132 6.78 11.27 12.03
C LYS A 132 7.07 10.25 13.15
N ASN A 133 8.26 10.23 13.72
CA ASN A 133 8.68 9.21 14.69
C ASN A 133 8.15 9.54 16.10
N PRO A 134 7.22 8.74 16.67
CA PRO A 134 6.63 9.05 17.97
C PRO A 134 7.62 9.02 19.15
N ASN A 135 8.84 8.50 18.96
CA ASN A 135 9.91 8.51 19.97
C ASN A 135 10.73 9.81 19.96
N HIS A 136 10.58 10.64 18.92
CA HIS A 136 11.39 11.84 18.77
C HIS A 136 10.74 13.05 19.47
N LEU A 137 11.48 13.74 20.34
CA LEU A 137 10.99 14.85 21.18
C LEU A 137 10.46 16.06 20.41
N HIS A 138 10.82 16.18 19.12
CA HIS A 138 10.31 17.24 18.25
C HIS A 138 8.80 17.13 18.00
N TRP A 139 8.22 15.93 18.09
CA TRP A 139 6.81 15.73 17.82
C TRP A 139 5.99 15.64 19.10
N GLN A 140 4.79 16.19 19.06
CA GLN A 140 3.83 16.04 20.14
C GLN A 140 2.96 14.81 19.86
N ILE A 141 3.03 13.81 20.73
CA ILE A 141 2.20 12.61 20.62
C ILE A 141 0.96 12.70 21.51
N THR A 142 -0.13 12.08 21.06
CA THR A 142 -1.33 11.85 21.89
C THR A 142 -1.87 10.46 21.57
N VAL A 143 -2.22 9.71 22.61
CA VAL A 143 -2.79 8.35 22.49
C VAL A 143 -4.28 8.46 22.76
N TRP A 144 -5.09 7.89 21.89
CA TRP A 144 -6.56 7.98 22.01
C TRP A 144 -7.18 6.61 22.22
N GLN A 145 -6.85 5.65 21.36
CA GLN A 145 -7.36 4.28 21.47
C GLN A 145 -6.24 3.30 21.82
N PRO A 146 -6.28 2.64 22.99
CA PRO A 146 -5.31 1.61 23.35
C PRO A 146 -5.56 0.26 22.66
N GLU A 147 -6.81 -0.04 22.28
CA GLU A 147 -7.16 -1.29 21.60
C GLU A 147 -6.75 -1.32 20.12
N LEU A 148 -6.52 -2.53 19.62
CA LEU A 148 -6.18 -2.79 18.22
C LEU A 148 -7.45 -2.92 17.37
N TYR A 149 -7.40 -2.39 16.16
CA TYR A 149 -8.50 -2.43 15.21
C TYR A 149 -8.50 -3.69 14.35
N THR A 150 -9.66 -4.30 14.16
CA THR A 150 -9.88 -5.17 13.01
C THR A 150 -10.26 -4.32 11.80
N LEU A 151 -9.99 -4.85 10.60
CA LEU A 151 -10.43 -4.21 9.36
C LEU A 151 -11.97 -4.08 9.32
N ASP A 152 -12.70 -5.09 9.82
CA ASP A 152 -14.16 -5.08 9.87
C ASP A 152 -14.70 -3.99 10.78
N TRP A 153 -14.08 -3.79 11.96
CA TRP A 153 -14.50 -2.72 12.85
C TRP A 153 -14.30 -1.34 12.21
N LEU A 154 -13.19 -1.14 11.49
CA LEU A 154 -12.97 0.11 10.74
C LEU A 154 -13.97 0.25 9.59
N ALA A 155 -14.35 -0.85 8.93
CA ALA A 155 -15.33 -0.85 7.85
C ALA A 155 -16.70 -0.37 8.33
N ASP A 156 -17.13 -0.71 9.55
CA ASP A 156 -18.41 -0.24 10.12
C ASP A 156 -18.50 1.29 10.24
N TYR A 157 -17.36 1.99 10.30
CA TYR A 157 -17.28 3.46 10.34
C TYR A 157 -17.23 4.12 8.96
N LEU A 158 -17.22 3.34 7.89
CA LEU A 158 -16.91 3.78 6.54
C LEU A 158 -18.00 3.37 5.56
N ASP A 159 -18.41 4.29 4.69
CA ASP A 159 -19.25 3.93 3.56
C ASP A 159 -18.40 3.29 2.46
N LEU A 160 -18.30 1.95 2.52
CA LEU A 160 -17.65 1.15 1.49
C LEU A 160 -18.57 0.92 0.27
N GLY A 161 -19.82 1.40 0.30
CA GLY A 161 -20.88 1.10 -0.66
C GLY A 161 -20.63 1.58 -2.09
N ALA A 162 -19.73 2.55 -2.28
CA ALA A 162 -19.29 2.96 -3.62
C ALA A 162 -18.29 1.98 -4.27
N ALA A 163 -17.72 1.02 -3.52
CA ALA A 163 -16.73 0.07 -4.03
C ALA A 163 -17.33 -1.15 -4.76
N ASN A 164 -18.66 -1.20 -4.90
CA ASN A 164 -19.36 -2.21 -5.71
C ASN A 164 -19.57 -1.79 -7.16
N ASP A 165 -19.35 -0.51 -7.49
CA ASP A 165 -19.08 -0.17 -8.87
C ASP A 165 -17.71 -0.73 -9.25
N ARG A 166 -17.55 -1.03 -10.54
CA ARG A 166 -16.31 -1.52 -11.15
C ARG A 166 -15.15 -0.50 -11.07
N GLU A 167 -15.12 0.36 -10.05
CA GLU A 167 -14.05 1.27 -9.74
C GLU A 167 -12.78 0.47 -9.43
N ILE A 168 -11.87 0.60 -10.38
CA ILE A 168 -10.43 0.44 -10.23
C ILE A 168 -10.03 0.83 -8.80
N LEU A 169 -9.36 -0.07 -8.07
CA LEU A 169 -8.87 0.23 -6.72
C LEU A 169 -8.18 1.61 -6.77
N PRO A 170 -8.59 2.57 -5.92
CA PRO A 170 -8.28 3.97 -6.10
C PRO A 170 -6.77 4.24 -6.09
N ASP A 171 -6.38 5.35 -6.71
CA ASP A 171 -5.01 5.82 -6.90
C ASP A 171 -4.31 6.27 -5.60
N TYR A 172 -4.58 5.62 -4.46
CA TYR A 172 -3.95 5.90 -3.17
C TYR A 172 -3.38 4.66 -2.47
N GLY A 173 -2.30 4.84 -1.68
CA GLY A 173 -1.80 3.83 -0.73
C GLY A 173 -1.56 2.45 -1.36
N LEU A 174 -2.07 1.41 -0.69
CA LEU A 174 -2.05 0.02 -1.19
C LEU A 174 -2.84 -0.16 -2.50
N GLY A 175 -3.84 0.70 -2.74
CA GLY A 175 -4.68 0.67 -3.93
C GLY A 175 -3.89 0.88 -5.22
N ARG A 176 -2.93 1.82 -5.24
CA ARG A 176 -2.04 2.08 -6.38
C ARG A 176 -1.25 0.85 -6.77
N ASN A 177 -0.58 0.23 -5.80
CA ASN A 177 0.23 -0.98 -6.01
C ASN A 177 -0.64 -2.13 -6.56
N CYS A 178 -1.82 -2.36 -5.97
CA CYS A 178 -2.76 -3.37 -6.44
C CYS A 178 -3.26 -3.08 -7.86
N THR A 179 -3.65 -1.84 -8.15
CA THR A 179 -4.15 -1.42 -9.47
C THR A 179 -3.09 -1.53 -10.53
N LEU A 180 -1.87 -1.05 -10.26
CA LEU A 180 -0.78 -1.11 -11.20
C LEU A 180 -0.42 -2.57 -11.51
N PHE A 181 -0.35 -3.43 -10.47
CA PHE A 181 -0.14 -4.87 -10.63
C PHE A 181 -1.26 -5.53 -11.44
N ASP A 182 -2.54 -5.27 -11.12
CA ASP A 182 -3.69 -5.85 -11.81
C ASP A 182 -3.78 -5.41 -13.28
N LYS A 183 -3.54 -4.12 -13.57
CA LYS A 183 -3.49 -3.61 -14.96
C LYS A 183 -2.34 -4.25 -15.73
N THR A 184 -1.13 -4.25 -15.16
CA THR A 184 0.08 -4.76 -15.82
C THR A 184 -0.01 -6.26 -16.08
N ARG A 185 -0.42 -7.08 -15.10
CA ARG A 185 -0.51 -8.54 -15.29
C ARG A 185 -1.56 -8.95 -16.31
N LYS A 186 -2.72 -8.28 -16.35
CA LYS A 186 -3.80 -8.58 -17.30
C LYS A 186 -3.37 -8.30 -18.73
N TRP A 187 -2.64 -7.20 -18.95
CA TRP A 187 -2.00 -6.93 -20.22
C TRP A 187 -0.93 -8.00 -20.54
N ALA A 188 -0.05 -8.29 -19.59
CA ALA A 188 1.08 -9.21 -19.76
C ALA A 188 0.64 -10.62 -20.18
N TYR A 189 -0.43 -11.16 -19.59
CA TYR A 189 -1.00 -12.46 -19.95
C TYR A 189 -1.36 -12.58 -21.43
N ARG A 190 -1.74 -11.46 -22.06
CA ARG A 190 -2.08 -11.42 -23.48
C ARG A 190 -0.87 -11.10 -24.34
N ALA A 191 -0.07 -10.12 -23.92
CA ALA A 191 1.03 -9.55 -24.70
C ALA A 191 2.24 -10.48 -24.84
N ILE A 192 2.49 -11.39 -23.87
CA ILE A 192 3.63 -12.32 -23.97
C ILE A 192 3.56 -13.22 -25.22
N ARG A 193 2.35 -13.45 -25.72
CA ARG A 193 2.07 -14.24 -26.92
C ARG A 193 2.44 -13.52 -28.23
N GLN A 194 2.84 -12.25 -28.18
CA GLN A 194 3.31 -11.48 -29.33
C GLN A 194 4.79 -11.78 -29.60
N GLY A 195 5.09 -13.05 -29.90
CA GLY A 195 6.44 -13.48 -30.28
C GLY A 195 7.29 -14.09 -29.17
N TRP A 196 6.72 -14.40 -27.99
CA TRP A 196 7.38 -15.13 -26.90
C TRP A 196 8.82 -14.65 -26.62
N PRO A 197 9.00 -13.35 -26.31
CA PRO A 197 10.32 -12.74 -26.23
C PRO A 197 11.19 -13.34 -25.13
N GLN A 198 12.50 -13.23 -25.30
CA GLN A 198 13.47 -13.55 -24.25
C GLN A 198 13.23 -12.69 -23.00
N TYR A 199 13.61 -13.22 -21.83
CA TYR A 199 13.25 -12.62 -20.54
C TYR A 199 13.66 -11.15 -20.41
N ASP A 200 14.85 -10.75 -20.86
CA ASP A 200 15.30 -9.36 -20.71
C ASP A 200 14.48 -8.39 -21.56
N GLN A 201 14.14 -8.78 -22.80
CA GLN A 201 13.25 -8.01 -23.67
C GLN A 201 11.83 -7.96 -23.08
N TRP A 202 11.36 -9.07 -22.51
CA TRP A 202 10.06 -9.15 -21.87
C TRP A 202 9.96 -8.28 -20.61
N LEU A 203 11.01 -8.29 -19.79
CA LEU A 203 11.12 -7.46 -18.60
C LEU A 203 11.08 -5.98 -18.99
N GLN A 204 11.81 -5.58 -20.02
CA GLN A 204 11.79 -4.21 -20.53
C GLN A 204 10.39 -3.79 -20.98
N ALA A 205 9.69 -4.64 -21.74
CA ALA A 205 8.31 -4.37 -22.14
C ALA A 205 7.35 -4.24 -20.94
N CYS A 206 7.52 -5.07 -19.91
CA CYS A 206 6.75 -4.97 -18.67
C CYS A 206 7.04 -3.68 -17.91
N ILE A 207 8.31 -3.24 -17.85
CA ILE A 207 8.72 -1.99 -17.21
C ILE A 207 8.08 -0.80 -17.93
N GLU A 208 8.20 -0.74 -19.25
CA GLU A 208 7.62 0.36 -20.05
C GLU A 208 6.11 0.43 -19.88
N ARG A 209 5.43 -0.73 -19.89
CA ARG A 209 3.98 -0.78 -19.68
C ARG A 209 3.59 -0.33 -18.28
N ALA A 210 4.29 -0.81 -17.25
CA ALA A 210 4.03 -0.41 -15.87
C ALA A 210 4.27 1.09 -15.68
N LYS A 211 5.35 1.65 -16.23
CA LYS A 211 5.61 3.10 -16.22
C LYS A 211 4.48 3.88 -16.90
N ALA A 212 4.01 3.43 -18.06
CA ALA A 212 2.90 4.07 -18.77
C ALA A 212 1.58 4.05 -17.96
N TYR A 213 1.28 2.97 -17.25
CA TYR A 213 0.12 2.93 -16.36
C TYR A 213 0.30 3.79 -15.10
N ASN A 214 1.51 3.86 -14.54
CA ASN A 214 1.80 4.68 -13.36
C ASN A 214 1.59 6.18 -13.62
N LEU A 215 1.88 6.64 -14.85
CA LEU A 215 1.63 8.03 -15.27
C LEU A 215 0.15 8.41 -15.33
N GLN A 216 -0.78 7.44 -15.27
CA GLN A 216 -2.22 7.69 -15.24
C GLN A 216 -2.75 7.99 -13.84
N PHE A 217 -1.96 7.73 -12.80
CA PHE A 217 -2.35 8.03 -11.43
C PHE A 217 -2.25 9.53 -11.15
N SER A 218 -3.18 10.05 -10.35
CA SER A 218 -3.10 11.44 -9.86
C SER A 218 -1.81 11.72 -9.09
N ALA A 219 -1.29 10.70 -8.39
CA ALA A 219 -0.01 10.72 -7.71
C ALA A 219 0.78 9.43 -8.05
N PRO A 220 1.70 9.46 -9.02
CA PRO A 220 2.47 8.30 -9.45
C PRO A 220 3.27 7.66 -8.31
N LEU A 221 3.39 6.32 -8.34
CA LEU A 221 4.30 5.56 -7.47
C LEU A 221 5.76 5.87 -7.79
N ASP A 222 6.65 5.60 -6.84
CA ASP A 222 8.08 5.78 -7.06
C ASP A 222 8.63 4.78 -8.08
N GLU A 223 9.80 5.09 -8.66
CA GLU A 223 10.37 4.24 -9.71
C GLU A 223 10.70 2.82 -9.19
N ASN A 224 11.09 2.68 -7.93
CA ASN A 224 11.47 1.38 -7.37
C ASN A 224 10.25 0.46 -7.20
N GLU A 225 9.12 0.98 -6.76
CA GLU A 225 7.83 0.29 -6.65
C GLU A 225 7.36 -0.19 -8.03
N VAL A 226 7.39 0.70 -9.03
CA VAL A 226 7.01 0.37 -10.42
C VAL A 226 7.90 -0.74 -10.97
N MET A 227 9.22 -0.63 -10.77
CA MET A 227 10.19 -1.63 -11.21
C MET A 227 10.00 -2.97 -10.51
N GLY A 228 9.66 -2.97 -9.21
CA GLY A 228 9.33 -4.16 -8.44
C GLY A 228 8.10 -4.89 -8.98
N ILE A 229 7.04 -4.15 -9.27
CA ILE A 229 5.80 -4.68 -9.87
C ILE A 229 6.10 -5.28 -11.25
N ALA A 230 6.79 -4.54 -12.12
CA ALA A 230 7.13 -4.99 -13.47
C ALA A 230 7.97 -6.28 -13.45
N LYS A 231 8.99 -6.36 -12.58
CA LYS A 231 9.79 -7.57 -12.37
C LYS A 231 8.97 -8.76 -11.90
N SER A 232 8.06 -8.54 -10.95
CA SER A 232 7.18 -9.60 -10.44
C SER A 232 6.31 -10.18 -11.56
N VAL A 233 5.67 -9.31 -12.36
CA VAL A 233 4.82 -9.72 -13.48
C VAL A 233 5.62 -10.43 -14.57
N ALA A 234 6.76 -9.87 -14.99
CA ALA A 234 7.62 -10.45 -16.01
C ALA A 234 8.11 -11.84 -15.60
N LYS A 235 8.62 -11.99 -14.37
CA LYS A 235 9.11 -13.26 -13.83
C LYS A 235 8.01 -14.32 -13.79
N TRP A 236 6.82 -13.97 -13.31
CA TRP A 236 5.72 -14.92 -13.23
C TRP A 236 5.26 -15.35 -14.63
N THR A 237 5.08 -14.40 -15.55
CA THR A 237 4.58 -14.70 -16.90
C THR A 237 5.57 -15.50 -17.73
N SER A 238 6.87 -15.16 -17.74
CA SER A 238 7.87 -15.97 -18.44
C SER A 238 8.04 -17.38 -17.86
N LYS A 239 7.80 -17.56 -16.57
CA LYS A 239 7.92 -18.88 -15.92
C LYS A 239 6.70 -19.77 -16.17
N ASN A 240 5.50 -19.19 -16.20
CA ASN A 240 4.25 -19.96 -16.16
C ASN A 240 3.48 -19.96 -17.49
N LEU A 241 3.74 -19.02 -18.40
CA LEU A 241 3.08 -18.95 -19.70
C LEU A 241 4.08 -19.37 -20.78
N THR A 242 3.75 -20.42 -21.51
CA THR A 242 4.56 -20.97 -22.61
C THR A 242 3.72 -21.11 -23.87
N GLU A 243 4.40 -21.11 -25.01
CA GLU A 243 3.76 -21.36 -26.31
C GLU A 243 3.02 -22.69 -26.32
N LEU A 244 3.72 -23.76 -25.94
CA LEU A 244 3.15 -25.11 -25.84
C LEU A 244 1.94 -25.15 -24.89
N GLY A 245 2.05 -24.57 -23.69
CA GLY A 245 0.97 -24.58 -22.71
C GLY A 245 -0.25 -23.79 -23.18
N PHE A 246 -0.04 -22.71 -23.95
CA PHE A 246 -1.13 -21.99 -24.58
C PHE A 246 -1.78 -22.78 -25.71
N GLU A 247 -1.00 -23.45 -26.57
CA GLU A 247 -1.52 -24.33 -27.61
C GLU A 247 -2.38 -25.46 -27.04
N GLU A 248 -1.92 -26.11 -25.97
CA GLU A 248 -2.68 -27.14 -25.26
C GLU A 248 -3.98 -26.59 -24.68
N TYR A 249 -3.91 -25.42 -24.03
CA TYR A 249 -5.10 -24.74 -23.53
C TYR A 249 -6.11 -24.45 -24.65
N VAL A 250 -5.65 -23.96 -25.81
CA VAL A 250 -6.52 -23.69 -26.96
C VAL A 250 -7.13 -24.99 -27.48
N LYS A 251 -6.34 -26.06 -27.67
CA LYS A 251 -6.84 -27.38 -28.10
C LYS A 251 -7.92 -27.91 -27.16
N GLN A 252 -7.78 -27.72 -25.86
CA GLN A 252 -8.75 -28.19 -24.86
C GLN A 252 -10.01 -27.32 -24.75
N THR A 253 -9.91 -26.01 -25.00
CA THR A 253 -11.01 -25.05 -24.72
C THR A 253 -11.66 -24.46 -25.98
N HIS A 254 -11.07 -24.65 -27.15
CA HIS A 254 -11.56 -24.14 -28.44
C HIS A 254 -11.92 -25.28 -29.39
N THR A 255 -12.38 -26.41 -28.86
CA THR A 255 -13.04 -27.42 -29.69
C THR A 255 -14.33 -26.85 -30.27
N SER A 256 -14.70 -27.31 -31.47
CA SER A 256 -15.92 -26.88 -32.17
C SER A 256 -17.18 -27.07 -31.32
N GLU A 257 -17.22 -28.10 -30.46
CA GLU A 257 -18.32 -28.35 -29.54
C GLU A 257 -18.39 -27.30 -28.40
N ILE A 258 -17.26 -26.97 -27.77
CA ILE A 258 -17.20 -25.94 -26.70
C ILE A 258 -17.49 -24.54 -27.27
N GLN A 259 -17.00 -24.23 -28.47
CA GLN A 259 -17.26 -22.95 -29.13
C GLN A 259 -18.73 -22.83 -29.53
N ARG A 260 -19.35 -23.91 -30.05
CA ARG A 260 -20.79 -23.94 -30.37
C ARG A 260 -21.68 -23.72 -29.14
N GLN A 261 -21.26 -24.19 -27.95
CA GLN A 261 -22.00 -23.92 -26.70
C GLN A 261 -21.87 -22.47 -26.23
N ARG A 262 -20.84 -21.73 -26.67
CA ARG A 262 -20.60 -20.34 -26.28
C ARG A 262 -21.29 -19.31 -27.18
N GLY A 263 -21.87 -19.74 -28.30
CA GLY A 263 -22.50 -18.89 -29.30
C GLY A 263 -21.63 -18.73 -30.52
#